data_AF-A0A3P3YLK6-F1
#
_entry.id   AF-A0A3P3YLK6-F1
#
_cell.length_a   1.000
_cell.length_b   1.000
_cell.length_c   1.000
_cell.angle_alpha   90.00
_cell.angle_beta   90.00
_cell.angle_gamma   90.00
#
_symmetry.space_group_name_H-M   'P 1'
#
loop_
_entity.id
_entity.type
_entity.pdbx_description
1 polymer ?
#
loop_
_entity_poly.entity_id
_entity_poly.type
_entity_poly.pdbx_seq_one_letter_code
_entity_poly.pdbx_strand_id
1 'polypeptide(L)'
;MEDADASNFEMVTMKSLVSRARRETTMSTAHEFGDKSLETMKLADFLGYSHRRHHVPALPSTYPNQPERVDSRDVKLHLLQRRLANGHDCQDVLIEELRHRDESKALFQRLSKQMSGSDDLFQLSLPLTDRACLRHVVEGIRRPSCCGAFSDYSLQFVRKLVNLCERAYSPGAIVSHACDLCRASPITPSPLI
;
A
#
# COMPACT_ATOMS: atom_id res chain seq x y z
N MET A 1 -4.03 -9.81 -15.40
CA MET A 1 -4.97 -10.95 -15.32
C MET A 1 -5.86 -10.95 -16.54
N GLU A 2 -6.62 -9.88 -16.79
CA GLU A 2 -7.47 -9.76 -18.00
C GLU A 2 -6.71 -10.01 -19.32
N ASP A 3 -5.48 -9.50 -19.45
CA ASP A 3 -4.62 -9.76 -20.61
C ASP A 3 -4.22 -11.24 -20.75
N ALA A 4 -4.08 -11.96 -19.63
CA ALA A 4 -3.84 -13.40 -19.64
C ALA A 4 -5.11 -14.12 -20.10
N ASP A 5 -6.28 -13.80 -19.54
CA ASP A 5 -7.56 -14.40 -19.94
C ASP A 5 -7.87 -14.23 -21.44
N ALA A 6 -7.38 -13.14 -22.04
CA ALA A 6 -7.53 -12.83 -23.46
C ALA A 6 -6.45 -13.45 -24.38
N SER A 7 -5.43 -14.11 -23.83
CA SER A 7 -4.23 -14.53 -24.56
C SER A 7 -4.11 -16.05 -24.73
N ASN A 8 -3.44 -16.50 -25.79
CA ASN A 8 -2.96 -17.88 -25.88
C ASN A 8 -1.62 -18.02 -25.13
N PHE A 9 -1.64 -18.77 -24.02
CA PHE A 9 -0.49 -18.98 -23.13
C PHE A 9 0.73 -19.62 -23.80
N GLU A 10 0.53 -20.40 -24.87
CA GLU A 10 1.62 -21.07 -25.61
C GLU A 10 2.38 -20.08 -26.51
N MET A 11 1.75 -18.97 -26.89
CA MET A 11 2.33 -17.97 -27.80
C MET A 11 2.93 -16.78 -27.06
N VAL A 12 2.27 -16.33 -25.98
CA VAL A 12 2.68 -15.15 -25.20
C VAL A 12 3.85 -15.48 -24.28
N THR A 13 4.83 -14.56 -24.26
CA THR A 13 6.00 -14.64 -23.35
C THR A 13 5.78 -13.78 -22.12
N MET A 14 6.54 -14.06 -21.05
CA MET A 14 6.54 -13.23 -19.85
C MET A 14 6.91 -11.77 -20.17
N LYS A 15 7.92 -11.55 -21.03
CA LYS A 15 8.34 -10.22 -21.50
C LYS A 15 7.20 -9.42 -22.13
N SER A 16 6.42 -10.06 -23.01
CA SER A 16 5.29 -9.40 -23.67
C SER A 16 4.20 -9.01 -22.67
N LEU A 17 3.89 -9.89 -21.71
CA LEU A 17 2.91 -9.62 -20.66
C LEU A 17 3.35 -8.44 -19.78
N VAL A 18 4.60 -8.43 -19.33
CA VAL A 18 5.15 -7.33 -18.51
C VAL A 18 5.18 -6.01 -19.29
N SER A 19 5.56 -6.04 -20.57
CA SER A 19 5.57 -4.84 -21.41
C SER A 19 4.18 -4.24 -21.60
N ARG A 20 3.14 -5.09 -21.77
CA ARG A 20 1.74 -4.64 -21.82
C ARG A 20 1.29 -4.06 -20.48
N ALA A 21 1.54 -4.78 -19.37
CA ALA A 21 1.21 -4.33 -18.03
C ALA A 21 1.85 -2.98 -17.69
N ARG A 22 3.12 -2.75 -18.06
CA ARG A 22 3.82 -1.47 -17.91
C ARG A 22 3.18 -0.33 -18.69
N ARG A 23 2.77 -0.59 -19.93
CA ARG A 23 2.14 0.42 -20.79
C ARG A 23 0.76 0.81 -20.26
N GLU A 24 0.01 -0.15 -19.73
CA GLU A 24 -1.38 0.04 -19.31
C GLU A 24 -1.52 0.50 -17.85
N THR A 25 -0.56 0.12 -16.99
CA THR A 25 -0.51 0.56 -15.58
C THR A 25 0.16 1.92 -15.49
N THR A 26 -0.61 3.00 -15.64
CA THR A 26 -0.04 4.36 -15.62
C THR A 26 -0.01 5.02 -14.23
N MET A 27 -0.67 4.43 -13.23
CA MET A 27 -0.73 4.97 -11.85
C MET A 27 0.47 4.58 -10.99
N SER A 28 1.32 3.67 -11.48
CA SER A 28 2.55 3.27 -10.81
C SER A 28 3.56 2.79 -11.85
N THR A 29 4.83 2.69 -11.46
CA THR A 29 5.84 2.08 -12.31
C THR A 29 5.90 0.58 -12.00
N ALA A 30 5.61 -0.26 -12.99
CA ALA A 30 5.79 -1.70 -12.85
C ALA A 30 7.29 -2.06 -12.95
N HIS A 31 7.82 -2.65 -11.89
CA HIS A 31 9.23 -3.05 -11.77
C HIS A 31 9.41 -4.55 -12.02
N GLU A 32 10.60 -4.93 -12.50
CA GLU A 32 11.02 -6.32 -12.68
C GLU A 32 12.24 -6.59 -11.81
N PHE A 33 12.32 -7.80 -11.23
CA PHE A 33 13.40 -8.22 -10.34
C PHE A 33 13.77 -9.68 -10.64
N GLY A 34 14.98 -10.08 -10.25
CA GLY A 34 15.44 -11.46 -10.38
C GLY A 34 16.11 -11.77 -11.73
N ASP A 35 16.05 -13.04 -12.12
CA ASP A 35 16.68 -13.53 -13.35
C ASP A 35 15.82 -13.20 -14.58
N LYS A 36 16.38 -12.38 -15.47
CA LYS A 36 15.72 -11.94 -16.71
C LYS A 36 15.66 -13.03 -17.78
N SER A 37 16.35 -14.16 -17.61
CA SER A 37 16.22 -15.31 -18.52
C SER A 37 14.76 -15.81 -18.59
N LEU A 38 14.04 -15.69 -17.46
CA LEU A 38 12.63 -16.04 -17.33
C LEU A 38 11.70 -15.20 -18.21
N GLU A 39 12.12 -14.01 -18.65
CA GLU A 39 11.31 -13.13 -19.50
C GLU A 39 10.97 -13.78 -20.86
N THR A 40 11.84 -14.69 -21.34
CA THR A 40 11.67 -15.36 -22.64
C THR A 40 10.76 -16.58 -22.58
N MET A 41 10.47 -17.09 -21.37
CA MET A 41 9.61 -18.25 -21.16
C MET A 41 8.16 -17.96 -21.54
N LYS A 42 7.42 -19.02 -21.89
CA LYS A 42 6.02 -18.91 -22.27
C LYS A 42 5.16 -18.78 -21.04
N LEU A 43 4.03 -18.10 -21.17
CA LEU A 43 3.10 -17.95 -20.05
C LEU A 43 2.53 -19.31 -19.59
N ALA A 44 2.43 -20.27 -20.51
CA ALA A 44 2.01 -21.64 -20.22
C ALA A 44 2.93 -22.36 -19.21
N ASP A 45 4.21 -22.01 -19.14
CA ASP A 45 5.16 -22.61 -18.19
C ASP A 45 4.84 -22.23 -16.73
N PHE A 46 4.07 -21.15 -16.52
CA PHE A 46 3.70 -20.64 -15.19
C PHE A 46 2.21 -20.80 -14.88
N LEU A 47 1.34 -20.52 -15.86
CA LEU A 47 -0.12 -20.57 -15.70
C LEU A 47 -0.73 -21.89 -16.15
N GLY A 48 0.09 -22.82 -16.66
CA GLY A 48 -0.33 -24.08 -17.24
C GLY A 48 -0.77 -23.94 -18.70
N TYR A 49 -0.93 -25.09 -19.36
CA TYR A 49 -1.44 -25.13 -20.73
C TYR A 49 -2.93 -24.83 -20.74
N SER A 50 -3.36 -23.93 -21.62
CA SER A 50 -4.78 -23.68 -21.83
C SER A 50 -5.43 -24.96 -22.37
N HIS A 51 -6.33 -25.56 -21.59
CA HIS A 51 -7.19 -26.64 -22.07
C HIS A 51 -8.23 -26.17 -23.10
N ARG A 52 -8.33 -24.85 -23.35
CA ARG A 52 -9.26 -24.25 -24.30
C ARG A 52 -8.49 -23.68 -25.50
N ARG A 53 -8.16 -24.55 -26.45
CA ARG A 53 -7.56 -24.15 -27.73
C ARG A 53 -8.47 -23.28 -28.62
N HIS A 54 -9.75 -23.10 -28.30
CA HIS A 54 -10.74 -22.57 -29.26
C HIS A 54 -11.77 -21.54 -28.76
N HIS A 55 -11.69 -21.03 -27.52
CA HIS A 55 -12.54 -19.91 -27.15
C HIS A 55 -11.87 -19.05 -26.08
N VAL A 56 -11.22 -17.98 -26.53
CA VAL A 56 -11.07 -16.78 -25.71
C VAL A 56 -12.44 -16.12 -25.72
N PRO A 57 -13.19 -16.07 -24.60
CA PRO A 57 -14.40 -15.26 -24.55
C PRO A 57 -13.98 -13.82 -24.85
N ALA A 58 -14.59 -13.20 -25.85
CA ALA A 58 -14.41 -11.76 -26.04
C ALA A 58 -14.85 -11.08 -24.74
N LEU A 59 -13.92 -10.39 -24.07
CA LEU A 59 -14.27 -9.58 -22.91
C LEU A 59 -15.37 -8.59 -23.37
N PRO A 60 -16.51 -8.51 -22.67
CA PRO A 60 -17.55 -7.56 -23.03
C PRO A 60 -16.95 -6.15 -23.14
N SER A 61 -17.14 -5.50 -24.29
CA SER A 61 -16.68 -4.12 -24.58
C SER A 61 -17.27 -3.04 -23.65
N THR A 62 -18.01 -3.42 -22.62
CA THR A 62 -18.77 -2.54 -21.72
C THR A 62 -17.99 -2.18 -20.46
N TYR A 63 -16.65 -2.16 -20.52
CA TYR A 63 -15.91 -1.43 -19.51
C TYR A 63 -16.11 0.07 -19.77
N PRO A 64 -16.42 0.88 -18.75
CA PRO A 64 -16.41 2.32 -18.92
C PRO A 64 -15.05 2.70 -19.52
N ASN A 65 -15.08 3.54 -20.57
CA ASN A 65 -13.92 3.84 -21.42
C ASN A 65 -12.67 4.28 -20.62
N GLN A 66 -12.83 4.66 -19.35
CA GLN A 66 -11.77 4.77 -18.36
C GLN A 66 -12.29 4.34 -16.97
N PRO A 67 -11.77 3.25 -16.37
CA PRO A 67 -12.06 2.96 -14.96
C PRO A 67 -11.54 4.11 -14.10
N GLU A 68 -12.29 4.45 -13.05
CA GLU A 68 -11.87 5.44 -12.08
C GLU A 68 -10.61 4.95 -11.37
N ARG A 69 -9.56 5.79 -11.38
CA ARG A 69 -8.25 5.44 -10.84
C ARG A 69 -8.10 6.12 -9.49
N VAL A 70 -7.99 5.32 -8.44
CA VAL A 70 -7.87 5.79 -7.05
C VAL A 70 -6.62 5.17 -6.44
N ASP A 71 -5.86 5.94 -5.66
CA ASP A 71 -4.78 5.36 -4.87
C ASP A 71 -5.36 4.33 -3.89
N SER A 72 -4.71 3.18 -3.75
CA SER A 72 -5.09 2.12 -2.81
C SER A 72 -5.42 2.63 -1.40
N ARG A 73 -4.69 3.63 -0.90
CA ARG A 73 -4.85 4.21 0.44
C ARG A 73 -6.08 5.10 0.54
N ASP A 74 -6.56 5.61 -0.59
CA ASP A 74 -7.68 6.55 -0.69
C ASP A 74 -8.98 5.89 -1.12
N VAL A 75 -8.97 4.59 -1.44
CA VAL A 75 -10.18 3.83 -1.82
C VAL A 75 -11.31 4.03 -0.81
N LYS A 76 -10.99 3.93 0.49
CA LYS A 76 -11.97 4.12 1.57
C LYS A 76 -12.54 5.54 1.59
N LEU A 77 -11.68 6.55 1.56
CA LEU A 77 -12.10 7.95 1.58
C LEU A 77 -12.95 8.27 0.34
N HIS A 78 -12.49 7.84 -0.83
CA HIS A 78 -13.17 8.01 -2.11
C HIS A 78 -14.55 7.36 -2.11
N LEU A 79 -14.67 6.15 -1.58
CA LEU A 79 -15.93 5.44 -1.44
C LEU A 79 -16.91 6.19 -0.52
N LEU A 80 -16.45 6.68 0.64
CA LEU A 80 -17.28 7.45 1.56
C LEU A 80 -17.74 8.77 0.94
N GLN A 81 -16.84 9.49 0.26
CA GLN A 81 -17.19 10.71 -0.48
C GLN A 81 -18.24 10.45 -1.57
N ARG A 82 -18.08 9.36 -2.33
CA ARG A 82 -19.04 8.96 -3.36
C ARG A 82 -20.39 8.56 -2.78
N ARG A 83 -20.41 7.81 -1.67
CA ARG A 83 -21.64 7.46 -0.94
C ARG A 83 -22.37 8.71 -0.47
N LEU A 84 -21.66 9.66 0.14
CA LEU A 84 -22.24 10.93 0.59
C LEU A 84 -22.80 11.75 -0.58
N ALA A 85 -22.06 11.85 -1.69
CA ALA A 85 -22.50 12.54 -2.90
C ALA A 85 -23.77 11.91 -3.53
N ASN A 86 -23.96 10.59 -3.35
CA ASN A 86 -25.14 9.86 -3.78
C ASN A 86 -26.29 9.90 -2.75
N GLY A 87 -26.18 10.70 -1.69
CA GLY A 87 -27.23 10.88 -0.68
C GLY A 87 -27.29 9.80 0.39
N HIS A 88 -26.26 8.96 0.53
CA HIS A 88 -26.17 8.02 1.65
C HIS A 88 -25.72 8.73 2.93
N ASP A 89 -26.36 8.38 4.04
CA ASP A 89 -26.00 8.88 5.37
C ASP A 89 -24.72 8.20 5.88
N CYS A 90 -23.57 8.82 5.58
CA CYS A 90 -22.25 8.37 6.01
C CYS A 90 -21.35 9.54 6.42
N GLN A 91 -21.94 10.69 6.74
CA GLN A 91 -21.21 11.91 7.09
C GLN A 91 -20.34 11.72 8.33
N ASP A 92 -20.89 11.10 9.38
CA ASP A 92 -20.14 10.84 10.63
C ASP A 92 -18.96 9.89 10.39
N VAL A 93 -19.15 8.86 9.57
CA VAL A 93 -18.11 7.89 9.19
C VAL A 93 -17.00 8.56 8.38
N LEU A 94 -17.35 9.50 7.50
CA LEU A 94 -16.39 10.29 6.74
C LEU A 94 -15.58 11.22 7.64
N ILE A 95 -16.22 11.87 8.62
CA ILE A 95 -15.54 12.74 9.60
C ILE A 95 -14.58 11.91 10.47
N GLU A 96 -15.02 10.75 10.95
CA GLU A 96 -14.18 9.80 11.69
C GLU A 96 -12.95 9.37 10.88
N GLU A 97 -13.12 9.03 9.59
CA GLU A 97 -12.01 8.66 8.71
C GLU A 97 -11.02 9.82 8.48
N LEU A 98 -11.52 11.05 8.26
CA LEU A 98 -10.66 12.23 8.12
C LEU A 98 -9.87 12.51 9.40
N ARG A 99 -10.53 12.44 10.56
CA ARG A 99 -9.88 12.58 11.87
C ARG A 99 -8.80 11.52 12.08
N HIS A 100 -9.11 10.26 11.81
CA HIS A 100 -8.15 9.17 11.92
C HIS A 100 -6.89 9.40 11.07
N ARG A 101 -7.06 9.91 9.84
CA ARG A 101 -5.95 10.25 8.93
C ARG A 101 -5.08 11.38 9.49
N ASP A 102 -5.70 12.44 9.99
CA ASP A 102 -4.98 13.58 10.57
C ASP A 102 -4.21 13.18 11.84
N GLU A 103 -4.84 12.43 12.74
CA GLU A 103 -4.20 11.89 13.94
C GLU A 103 -3.03 10.97 13.62
N SER A 104 -3.22 10.06 12.64
CA SER A 104 -2.16 9.17 12.18
C SER A 104 -0.98 9.97 11.61
N LYS A 105 -1.24 10.96 10.75
CA LYS A 105 -0.19 11.81 10.17
C LYS A 105 0.55 12.58 11.27
N ALA A 106 -0.18 13.18 12.21
CA ALA A 106 0.37 13.96 13.31
C ALA A 106 1.22 13.10 14.25
N LEU A 107 0.81 11.87 14.56
CA LEU A 107 1.60 10.93 15.37
C LEU A 107 3.00 10.75 14.78
N PHE A 108 3.08 10.36 13.51
CA PHE A 108 4.37 10.09 12.89
C PHE A 108 5.17 11.37 12.61
N GLN A 109 4.53 12.54 12.50
CA GLN A 109 5.23 13.84 12.46
C GLN A 109 5.91 14.13 13.78
N ARG A 110 5.16 14.01 14.88
CA ARG A 110 5.68 14.21 16.24
C ARG A 110 6.78 13.22 16.58
N LEU A 111 6.62 11.95 16.21
CA LEU A 111 7.63 10.92 16.44
C LEU A 111 8.95 11.28 15.74
N SER A 112 8.89 11.63 14.45
CA SER A 112 10.07 12.07 13.71
C SER A 112 10.71 13.29 14.37
N LYS A 113 9.92 14.32 14.68
CA LYS A 113 10.42 15.54 15.31
C LYS A 113 11.08 15.30 16.68
N GLN A 114 10.50 14.43 17.51
CA GLN A 114 11.07 14.08 18.81
C GLN A 114 12.37 13.28 18.68
N MET A 115 12.47 12.39 17.69
CA MET A 115 13.64 11.53 17.52
C MET A 115 14.81 12.22 16.80
N SER A 116 14.52 12.94 15.70
CA SER A 116 15.55 13.55 14.85
C SER A 116 15.67 15.06 14.96
N GLY A 117 14.79 15.74 15.71
CA GLY A 117 14.78 17.20 15.81
C GLY A 117 14.30 17.93 14.53
N SER A 118 14.05 17.20 13.45
CA SER A 118 13.59 17.71 12.15
C SER A 118 12.55 16.78 11.51
N ASP A 119 11.78 17.33 10.57
CA ASP A 119 10.82 16.60 9.75
C ASP A 119 11.47 15.92 8.52
N ASP A 120 12.80 15.94 8.39
CA ASP A 120 13.51 15.46 7.18
C ASP A 120 13.25 13.96 6.91
N LEU A 121 12.92 13.20 7.95
CA LEU A 121 12.55 11.78 7.84
C LEU A 121 11.32 11.54 6.94
N PHE A 122 10.53 12.57 6.62
CA PHE A 122 9.41 12.47 5.68
C PHE A 122 9.85 12.41 4.22
N GLN A 123 10.94 13.11 3.90
CA GLN A 123 11.41 13.29 2.54
C GLN A 123 12.42 12.21 2.15
N LEU A 124 13.05 11.56 3.14
CA LEU A 124 14.02 10.50 2.92
C LEU A 124 13.35 9.16 2.58
N SER A 125 14.04 8.40 1.74
CA SER A 125 13.72 7.01 1.42
C SER A 125 14.99 6.19 1.49
N LEU A 126 15.37 5.77 2.70
CA LEU A 126 16.54 4.94 2.92
C LEU A 126 16.24 3.47 2.56
N PRO A 127 17.20 2.74 1.98
CA PRO A 127 17.04 1.32 1.71
C PRO A 127 16.96 0.55 3.04
N LEU A 128 16.05 -0.42 3.14
CA LEU A 128 15.92 -1.25 4.33
C LEU A 128 17.07 -2.26 4.40
N THR A 129 17.98 -2.06 5.36
CA THR A 129 19.07 -2.98 5.69
C THR A 129 18.83 -3.64 7.05
N ASP A 130 18.33 -2.90 8.05
CA ASP A 130 18.05 -3.43 9.38
C ASP A 130 16.59 -3.90 9.53
N ARG A 131 16.36 -5.12 9.05
CA ARG A 131 15.04 -5.79 9.17
C ARG A 131 14.68 -6.14 10.61
N ALA A 132 15.67 -6.31 11.50
CA ALA A 132 15.43 -6.70 12.89
C ALA A 132 14.90 -5.51 13.69
N CYS A 133 15.50 -4.32 13.52
CA CYS A 133 14.98 -3.08 14.07
C CYS A 133 13.56 -2.83 13.59
N LEU A 134 13.31 -2.88 12.27
CA LEU A 134 11.98 -2.59 11.73
C LEU A 134 10.92 -3.53 12.31
N ARG A 135 11.20 -4.83 12.37
CA ARG A 135 10.27 -5.81 12.94
C ARG A 135 9.98 -5.49 14.40
N HIS A 136 11.01 -5.26 15.22
CA HIS A 136 10.84 -4.91 16.63
C HIS A 136 9.96 -3.66 16.79
N VAL A 137 10.24 -2.61 16.02
CA VAL A 137 9.51 -1.33 16.11
C VAL A 137 8.05 -1.51 15.70
N VAL A 138 7.78 -2.14 14.54
CA VAL A 138 6.42 -2.38 14.05
C VAL A 138 5.64 -3.25 15.03
N GLU A 139 6.25 -4.30 15.57
CA GLU A 139 5.63 -5.16 16.58
C GLU A 139 5.37 -4.42 17.89
N GLY A 140 6.30 -3.56 18.31
CA GLY A 140 6.15 -2.76 19.52
C GLY A 140 4.98 -1.78 19.43
N ILE A 141 4.87 -1.07 18.30
CA ILE A 141 3.85 -0.06 18.03
C ILE A 141 2.47 -0.70 17.86
N ARG A 142 2.38 -1.83 17.12
CA ARG A 142 1.08 -2.48 16.81
C ARG A 142 0.38 -3.10 18.00
N ARG A 143 1.04 -3.17 19.17
CA ARG A 143 0.43 -3.72 20.39
C ARG A 143 -0.77 -2.86 20.82
N PRO A 144 -1.88 -3.48 21.27
CA PRO A 144 -3.03 -2.75 21.80
C PRO A 144 -2.69 -1.84 22.99
N SER A 145 -1.66 -2.18 23.77
CA SER A 145 -1.18 -1.38 24.90
C SER A 145 -0.34 -0.16 24.49
N CYS A 146 -0.14 0.06 23.18
CA CYS A 146 0.65 1.16 22.62
C CYS A 146 -0.23 1.99 21.68
N CYS A 147 -0.16 1.77 20.37
CA CYS A 147 -0.93 2.51 19.36
C CYS A 147 -2.01 1.66 18.68
N GLY A 148 -1.97 0.33 18.84
CA GLY A 148 -2.86 -0.58 18.10
C GLY A 148 -2.42 -0.79 16.64
N ALA A 149 -3.23 -1.53 15.89
CA ALA A 149 -2.90 -1.92 14.52
C ALA A 149 -2.84 -0.72 13.56
N PHE A 150 -2.00 -0.84 12.52
CA PHE A 150 -1.94 0.13 11.43
C PHE A 150 -3.19 0.02 10.56
N SER A 151 -3.82 1.15 10.25
CA SER A 151 -4.79 1.26 9.16
C SER A 151 -4.11 1.30 7.79
N ASP A 152 -4.90 1.07 6.73
CA ASP A 152 -4.46 1.20 5.33
C ASP A 152 -3.75 2.54 5.06
N TYR A 153 -4.28 3.63 5.63
CA TYR A 153 -3.68 4.95 5.51
C TYR A 153 -2.35 5.04 6.28
N SER A 154 -2.29 4.56 7.51
CA SER A 154 -1.11 4.72 8.37
C SER A 154 0.09 3.87 7.92
N LEU A 155 -0.14 2.79 7.15
CA LEU A 155 0.92 1.92 6.64
C LEU A 155 1.95 2.67 5.78
N GLN A 156 1.57 3.76 5.12
CA GLN A 156 2.52 4.57 4.35
C GLN A 156 3.64 5.18 5.21
N PHE A 157 3.40 5.30 6.52
CA PHE A 157 4.36 5.87 7.46
C PHE A 157 5.36 4.86 8.00
N VAL A 158 5.22 3.56 7.68
CA VAL A 158 6.22 2.53 8.00
C VAL A 158 7.60 2.89 7.42
N ARG A 159 7.64 3.58 6.27
CA ARG A 159 8.90 4.10 5.69
C ARG A 159 9.67 5.02 6.66
N LYS A 160 8.97 5.76 7.53
CA LYS A 160 9.63 6.62 8.53
C LYS A 160 10.31 5.78 9.62
N LEU A 161 9.69 4.66 9.98
CA LEU A 161 10.28 3.71 10.93
C LEU A 161 11.52 3.06 10.34
N VAL A 162 11.50 2.75 9.02
CA VAL A 162 12.72 2.35 8.29
C VAL A 162 13.78 3.43 8.42
N ASN A 163 13.48 4.69 8.10
CA ASN A 163 14.46 5.77 8.17
C ASN A 163 15.06 5.96 9.59
N LEU A 164 14.27 5.72 10.65
CA LEU A 164 14.77 5.73 12.03
C LEU A 164 15.72 4.54 12.30
N CYS A 165 15.34 3.34 11.86
CA CYS A 165 16.21 2.16 11.98
C CYS A 165 17.53 2.33 11.23
N GLU A 166 17.49 2.83 9.99
CA GLU A 166 18.69 3.04 9.17
C GLU A 166 19.60 4.15 9.70
N ARG A 167 19.08 5.02 10.57
CA ARG A 167 19.87 6.03 11.31
C ARG A 167 20.39 5.52 12.66
N ALA A 168 20.29 4.21 12.91
CA ALA A 168 20.75 3.53 14.13
C ALA A 168 20.10 4.05 15.43
N TYR A 169 18.87 4.56 15.36
CA TYR A 169 18.09 4.82 16.58
C TYR A 169 17.71 3.50 17.25
N SER A 170 17.78 3.45 18.58
CA SER A 170 17.44 2.25 19.34
C SER A 170 15.97 1.86 19.13
N PRO A 171 15.67 0.58 18.76
CA PRO A 171 14.29 0.11 18.58
C PRO A 171 13.42 0.36 19.81
N GLY A 172 13.98 0.16 21.01
CA GLY A 172 13.26 0.37 22.26
C GLY A 172 12.92 1.84 22.50
N ALA A 173 13.80 2.77 22.12
CA ALA A 173 13.53 4.20 22.21
C ALA A 173 12.42 4.61 21.24
N ILE A 174 12.48 4.15 19.99
CA ILE A 174 11.44 4.44 18.98
C ILE A 174 10.07 3.95 19.48
N VAL A 175 10.00 2.72 19.98
CA VAL A 175 8.75 2.16 20.53
C VAL A 175 8.28 2.95 21.74
N SER A 176 9.17 3.28 22.69
CA SER A 176 8.80 4.06 23.88
C SER A 176 8.19 5.41 23.50
N HIS A 177 8.88 6.19 22.65
CA HIS A 177 8.40 7.49 22.20
C HIS A 177 7.07 7.38 21.44
N ALA A 178 6.93 6.38 20.56
CA ALA A 178 5.66 6.15 19.85
C ALA A 178 4.51 5.84 20.82
N CYS A 179 4.74 4.98 21.81
CA CYS A 179 3.72 4.65 22.81
C CYS A 179 3.37 5.84 23.71
N ASP A 180 4.35 6.67 24.07
CA ASP A 180 4.11 7.90 24.84
C ASP A 180 3.21 8.88 24.06
N LEU A 181 3.48 9.05 22.77
CA LEU A 181 2.66 9.88 21.89
C LEU A 181 1.24 9.34 21.75
N CYS A 182 1.07 8.03 21.57
CA CYS A 182 -0.25 7.41 21.47
C CYS A 182 -1.05 7.47 22.78
N ARG A 183 -0.38 7.44 23.95
CA ARG A 183 -1.03 7.67 25.24
C ARG A 183 -1.46 9.12 25.43
N ALA A 184 -0.65 10.07 24.97
CA ALA A 184 -0.95 11.49 25.07
C ALA A 184 -2.01 11.95 24.06
N SER A 185 -2.13 11.28 22.92
CA SER A 185 -3.10 11.59 21.87
C SER A 185 -3.53 10.28 21.19
N PRO A 186 -4.55 9.60 21.73
CA PRO A 186 -5.04 8.33 21.19
C PRO A 186 -5.52 8.50 19.75
N ILE A 187 -5.09 7.60 18.87
CA ILE A 187 -5.61 7.55 17.50
C ILE A 187 -6.97 6.87 17.53
N THR A 188 -7.95 7.54 16.95
CA THR A 188 -9.30 7.01 16.80
C THR A 188 -9.29 5.83 15.83
N PRO A 189 -9.98 4.71 16.11
CA PRO A 189 -9.97 3.56 15.22
C PRO A 189 -10.52 3.95 13.84
N SER A 190 -9.89 3.47 12.77
CA SER A 190 -10.44 3.65 11.43
C SER A 190 -11.80 2.94 11.35
N PRO A 191 -12.89 3.61 10.95
CA PRO A 191 -14.23 3.01 10.99
C PRO A 191 -14.38 1.87 9.98
N LEU A 192 -15.21 0.86 10.28
CA LEU A 192 -15.51 -0.19 9.30
C LEU A 192 -16.51 0.34 8.24
N ILE A 193 -16.34 -0.04 6.97
CA ILE A 193 -17.19 0.38 5.83
C ILE A 193 -18.29 -0.64 5.55
#